data_AF-A0A315CHW8-F1
#
_entry.id   AF-A0A315CHW8-F1
#
_cell.length_a   1.000
_cell.length_b   1.000
_cell.length_c   1.000
_cell.angle_alpha   90.00
_cell.angle_beta   90.00
_cell.angle_gamma   90.00
#
_symmetry.space_group_name_H-M   'P 1'
#
loop_
_entity.id
_entity.type
_entity.pdbx_description
1 polymer ?
#
loop_
_entity_poly.entity_id
_entity_poly.type
_entity_poly.pdbx_seq_one_letter_code
_entity_poly.pdbx_strand_id
1 'polypeptide(L)'
;MKAEKGTVPSPSNLPKGPNCWECRYMAVTWDVRMPYGCKLMGFRSKVVPSLEVLRTDGRFCGGFSPKPTKQESATKAQKASKKPVGNSSKRRENDPRRPIYHINLIT
;
A
#
# COMPACT_ATOMS: atom_id res chain seq x y z
N MET A 1 44.44 35.76 4.25
CA MET A 1 44.07 34.42 3.76
C MET A 1 42.63 34.12 4.21
N LYS A 2 41.65 34.10 3.30
CA LYS A 2 40.26 33.74 3.62
C LYS A 2 40.03 32.30 3.16
N ALA A 3 39.74 31.41 4.09
CA ALA A 3 39.39 30.03 3.79
C ALA A 3 37.92 30.00 3.31
N GLU A 4 37.76 29.78 2.01
CA GLU A 4 36.47 29.48 1.38
C GLU A 4 35.97 28.10 1.84
N LYS A 5 34.86 28.11 2.58
CA LYS A 5 34.15 26.91 3.03
C LYS A 5 33.43 26.30 1.83
N GLY A 6 33.93 25.16 1.35
CA GLY A 6 33.27 24.37 0.31
C GLY A 6 31.87 23.95 0.75
N THR A 7 30.87 24.31 -0.06
CA THR A 7 29.49 23.86 0.12
C THR A 7 29.41 22.38 -0.27
N VAL A 8 29.06 21.51 0.67
CA VAL A 8 28.81 20.09 0.38
C VAL A 8 27.36 19.99 -0.13
N PRO A 9 27.11 19.59 -1.39
CA PRO A 9 25.75 19.42 -1.87
C PRO A 9 25.05 18.30 -1.08
N SER A 10 23.91 18.62 -0.49
CA SER A 10 23.02 17.68 0.20
C SER A 10 22.73 16.44 -0.67
N PRO A 11 22.83 15.19 -0.15
CA PRO A 11 22.68 13.95 -0.93
C PRO A 11 21.24 13.67 -1.43
N SER A 12 20.32 14.63 -1.31
CA SER A 12 18.88 14.42 -1.48
C SER A 12 18.37 14.44 -2.93
N ASN A 13 19.20 14.85 -3.91
CA ASN A 13 18.79 15.02 -5.32
C ASN A 13 19.48 14.06 -6.29
N LEU A 14 19.97 12.91 -5.82
CA LEU A 14 20.44 11.84 -6.70
C LEU A 14 19.24 11.05 -7.24
N PRO A 15 19.17 10.76 -8.55
CA PRO A 15 18.08 9.98 -9.12
C PRO A 15 18.02 8.61 -8.44
N LYS A 16 17.03 8.42 -7.58
CA LYS A 16 16.86 7.19 -6.81
C LYS A 16 16.33 6.11 -7.76
N GLY A 17 17.04 4.99 -7.87
CA GLY A 17 16.62 3.87 -8.71
C GLY A 17 15.21 3.36 -8.34
N PRO A 18 14.50 2.72 -9.30
CA PRO A 18 13.12 2.27 -9.10
C PRO A 18 13.02 1.26 -7.95
N ASN A 19 12.11 1.52 -7.01
CA ASN A 19 11.92 0.70 -5.82
C ASN A 19 11.02 -0.50 -6.12
N CYS A 20 11.58 -1.71 -6.27
CA CYS A 20 10.77 -2.90 -6.54
C CYS A 20 9.67 -3.18 -5.49
N TRP A 21 9.77 -2.67 -4.26
CA TRP A 21 8.70 -2.82 -3.26
C TRP A 21 7.39 -2.15 -3.68
N GLU A 22 7.49 -1.07 -4.45
CA GLU A 22 6.36 -0.32 -5.02
C GLU A 22 5.93 -0.88 -6.38
N CYS A 23 6.65 -1.85 -6.94
CA CYS A 23 6.35 -2.42 -8.24
C CYS A 23 5.24 -3.47 -8.18
N ARG A 24 4.29 -3.41 -9.12
CA ARG A 24 3.19 -4.38 -9.28
C ARG A 24 3.67 -5.80 -9.54
N TYR A 25 4.81 -5.96 -10.22
CA TYR A 25 5.34 -7.26 -10.63
C TYR A 25 6.20 -7.94 -9.57
N MET A 26 6.50 -7.26 -8.45
CA MET A 26 7.23 -7.83 -7.34
C MET A 26 6.44 -8.97 -6.69
N ALA A 27 7.08 -10.12 -6.56
CA ALA A 27 6.50 -11.30 -5.93
C ALA A 27 7.40 -11.82 -4.80
N VAL A 28 6.77 -12.30 -3.74
CA VAL A 28 7.41 -13.13 -2.71
C VAL A 28 7.07 -14.58 -3.04
N THR A 29 8.09 -15.41 -3.22
CA THR A 29 7.98 -16.77 -3.81
C THR A 29 7.91 -17.88 -2.76
N TRP A 30 8.04 -17.55 -1.47
CA TRP A 30 8.00 -18.48 -0.33
C TRP A 30 9.08 -19.59 -0.34
N ASP A 31 9.97 -19.61 -1.33
CA ASP A 31 11.17 -20.46 -1.35
C ASP A 31 12.25 -19.82 -0.47
N VAL A 32 12.76 -20.57 0.51
CA VAL A 32 13.80 -20.12 1.45
C VAL A 32 15.09 -19.72 0.73
N ARG A 33 15.44 -20.41 -0.36
CA ARG A 33 16.67 -20.10 -1.12
C ARG A 33 16.52 -18.85 -1.95
N MET A 34 15.30 -18.58 -2.40
CA MET A 34 14.98 -17.59 -3.42
C MET A 34 13.65 -16.90 -3.08
N PRO A 35 13.63 -16.01 -2.07
CA PRO A 35 12.39 -15.44 -1.52
C PRO A 35 11.75 -14.37 -2.41
N TYR A 36 12.50 -13.79 -3.35
CA TYR A 36 12.02 -12.72 -4.21
C TYR A 36 11.89 -13.18 -5.65
N GLY A 37 10.97 -12.57 -6.39
CA GLY A 37 10.83 -12.79 -7.82
C GLY A 37 10.20 -11.62 -8.57
N CYS A 38 10.49 -11.53 -9.86
CA CYS A 38 9.92 -10.56 -10.76
C CYS A 38 8.97 -11.25 -11.75
N LYS A 39 7.66 -10.96 -11.68
CA LYS A 39 6.66 -11.55 -12.58
C LYS A 39 6.79 -11.07 -14.03
N LEU A 40 7.33 -9.87 -14.25
CA LEU A 40 7.51 -9.30 -15.59
C LEU A 40 8.61 -10.03 -16.36
N MET A 41 9.74 -10.27 -15.69
CA MET A 41 10.92 -10.90 -16.29
C MET A 41 10.94 -12.43 -16.08
N GLY A 42 10.09 -12.97 -15.21
CA GLY A 42 9.91 -14.41 -15.02
C GLY A 42 10.97 -15.11 -14.16
N PHE A 43 11.84 -14.38 -13.46
CA PHE A 43 12.90 -14.97 -12.63
C PHE A 43 12.64 -14.82 -11.12
N ARG A 44 13.36 -15.64 -10.35
CA ARG A 44 13.43 -15.58 -8.88
C ARG A 44 14.86 -15.31 -8.45
N SER A 45 15.06 -14.53 -7.39
CA SER A 45 16.37 -14.11 -6.89
C SER A 45 16.45 -14.15 -5.36
N LYS A 46 17.67 -14.29 -4.83
CA LYS A 46 17.94 -14.22 -3.38
C LYS A 46 17.87 -12.78 -2.86
N VAL A 47 18.23 -11.82 -3.71
CA VAL A 47 18.15 -10.39 -3.45
C VAL A 47 16.93 -9.76 -4.12
N VAL A 48 16.63 -8.51 -3.78
CA VAL A 48 15.58 -7.70 -4.42
C VAL A 48 15.78 -7.70 -5.95
N PRO A 49 14.73 -7.97 -6.76
CA PRO A 49 14.88 -8.12 -8.20
C PRO A 49 15.43 -6.90 -8.93
N SER A 50 15.20 -5.67 -8.43
CA SER A 50 15.82 -4.46 -9.02
C SER A 50 17.34 -4.47 -8.93
N LEU A 51 17.88 -5.04 -7.85
CA LEU A 51 19.32 -5.14 -7.66
C LEU A 51 19.93 -6.22 -8.55
N GLU A 52 19.21 -7.31 -8.76
CA GLU A 52 19.63 -8.36 -9.69
C GLU A 52 19.65 -7.83 -11.13
N VAL A 53 18.60 -7.13 -11.55
CA VAL A 53 18.56 -6.45 -12.86
C VAL A 53 19.70 -5.45 -13.00
N LEU A 54 19.98 -4.65 -11.98
CA LEU A 54 21.10 -3.70 -12.01
C LEU A 54 22.45 -4.40 -12.19
N ARG A 55 22.63 -5.59 -11.59
CA ARG A 55 23.87 -6.39 -11.72
C ARG A 55 24.00 -7.03 -13.10
N THR A 56 22.91 -7.54 -13.66
CA THR A 56 22.92 -8.24 -14.95
C THR A 56 22.97 -7.27 -16.12
N ASP A 57 22.13 -6.23 -16.10
CA ASP A 57 21.97 -5.31 -17.24
C ASP A 57 22.87 -4.06 -17.12
N GLY A 58 23.43 -3.79 -15.94
CA GLY A 58 24.18 -2.57 -15.64
C GLY A 58 23.32 -1.29 -15.65
N ARG A 59 21.99 -1.43 -15.79
CA ARG A 59 21.02 -0.34 -15.86
C ARG A 59 19.88 -0.57 -14.88
N PHE A 60 19.22 0.51 -14.47
CA PHE A 60 18.02 0.39 -13.65
C PHE A 60 16.87 -0.27 -14.44
N CYS A 61 16.01 -1.00 -13.71
CA CYS A 61 14.88 -1.71 -14.31
C CYS A 61 13.91 -0.76 -15.03
N GLY A 62 13.82 -0.88 -16.36
CA GLY A 62 12.89 -0.10 -17.18
C GLY A 62 11.44 -0.58 -17.13
N GLY A 63 11.18 -1.77 -16.61
CA GLY A 63 9.86 -2.38 -16.49
C GLY A 63 9.09 -2.01 -15.21
N PHE A 64 9.50 -0.95 -14.50
CA PHE A 64 8.86 -0.56 -13.26
C PHE A 64 7.42 -0.08 -13.49
N SER A 65 6.46 -0.73 -12.82
CA SER A 65 5.06 -0.33 -12.84
C SER A 65 4.57 -0.16 -11.39
N PRO A 66 4.11 1.03 -10.98
CA PRO A 66 3.70 1.26 -9.60
C PRO A 66 2.45 0.44 -9.23
N LYS A 67 2.41 -0.01 -7.98
CA LYS A 67 1.21 -0.61 -7.39
C LYS A 67 0.11 0.45 -7.33
N PRO A 68 -1.15 0.11 -7.69
CA PRO A 68 -2.26 1.04 -7.52
C PRO A 68 -2.43 1.31 -6.03
N THR A 69 -2.17 2.53 -5.59
CA THR A 69 -2.38 2.91 -4.20
C THR A 69 -3.87 3.05 -3.94
N LYS A 70 -4.33 2.66 -2.75
CA LYS A 70 -5.74 2.74 -2.35
C LYS A 70 -6.30 4.18 -2.43
N GLN A 71 -5.41 5.17 -2.38
CA GLN A 71 -5.70 6.60 -2.48
C GLN A 71 -6.30 6.97 -3.84
N GLU A 72 -5.81 6.39 -4.94
CA GLU A 72 -6.32 6.72 -6.28
C GLU A 72 -7.67 6.05 -6.58
N SER A 73 -7.90 4.85 -6.03
CA SER A 73 -9.22 4.21 -6.05
C SER A 73 -10.23 4.89 -5.14
N ALA A 74 -9.79 5.52 -4.04
CA ALA A 74 -10.67 6.21 -3.10
C ALA A 74 -11.22 7.51 -3.71
N THR A 75 -10.41 8.30 -4.41
CA THR A 75 -10.86 9.55 -5.05
C THR A 75 -11.87 9.30 -6.18
N LYS A 76 -11.77 8.16 -6.88
CA LYS A 76 -12.73 7.78 -7.94
C LYS A 76 -14.03 7.18 -7.38
N ALA A 77 -13.99 6.45 -6.26
CA ALA A 77 -15.17 5.84 -5.62
C ALA A 77 -15.97 6.83 -4.74
N GLN A 78 -15.32 7.82 -4.14
CA GLN A 78 -15.97 8.85 -3.31
C GLN A 78 -16.92 9.76 -4.11
N LYS A 79 -16.84 9.78 -5.45
CA LYS A 79 -17.74 10.55 -6.31
C LYS A 79 -19.07 9.83 -6.62
N ALA A 80 -19.16 8.52 -6.37
CA ALA A 80 -20.34 7.71 -6.71
C ALA A 80 -21.25 7.35 -5.50
N SER A 81 -20.77 7.44 -4.26
CA SER A 81 -21.48 6.88 -3.09
C SER A 81 -21.74 7.89 -1.96
N LYS A 82 -22.13 9.12 -2.28
CA LYS A 82 -22.78 10.02 -1.31
C LYS A 82 -24.27 10.09 -1.59
N LYS A 83 -24.99 8.98 -1.40
CA LYS A 83 -26.40 9.06 -1.03
C LYS A 83 -26.46 8.74 0.45
N PRO A 84 -26.90 9.67 1.32
CA PRO A 84 -27.03 9.35 2.74
C PRO A 84 -27.95 8.15 2.87
N VAL A 85 -27.48 7.11 3.58
CA VAL A 85 -28.36 6.03 4.03
C VAL A 85 -29.43 6.70 4.87
N GLY A 86 -30.70 6.59 4.45
CA GLY A 86 -31.82 7.24 5.11
C GLY A 86 -31.98 6.83 6.58
N ASN A 87 -32.87 7.51 7.29
CA ASN A 87 -33.06 7.37 8.74
C ASN A 87 -33.15 5.91 9.21
N SER A 88 -32.46 5.59 10.31
CA SER A 88 -32.44 4.27 10.93
C SER A 88 -33.85 3.73 11.19
N SER A 89 -34.14 2.52 10.70
CA SER A 89 -35.44 1.87 10.87
C SER A 89 -35.81 1.74 12.36
N LYS A 90 -37.08 2.00 12.71
CA LYS A 90 -37.67 1.85 14.06
C LYS A 90 -37.85 0.37 14.46
N ARG A 91 -36.88 -0.48 14.10
CA ARG A 91 -36.93 -1.95 14.30
C ARG A 91 -37.05 -2.34 15.77
N ARG A 92 -36.48 -1.52 16.66
CA ARG A 92 -36.53 -1.73 18.12
C ARG A 92 -37.92 -1.46 18.72
N GLU A 93 -38.73 -0.64 18.06
CA GLU A 93 -40.08 -0.26 18.49
C GLU A 93 -41.12 -1.32 18.05
N ASN A 94 -40.97 -1.85 16.83
CA ASN A 94 -41.92 -2.81 16.23
C ASN A 94 -41.52 -4.28 16.43
N ASP A 95 -40.57 -4.59 17.32
CA ASP A 95 -40.18 -5.98 17.57
C ASP A 95 -41.25 -6.67 18.43
N PRO A 96 -41.94 -7.70 17.91
CA PRO A 96 -43.02 -8.40 18.63
C PRO A 96 -42.52 -9.21 19.84
N ARG A 97 -41.19 -9.30 20.07
CA ARG A 97 -40.59 -10.04 21.18
C ARG A 97 -40.41 -9.22 22.48
N ARG A 98 -41.07 -8.08 22.63
CA ARG A 98 -41.07 -7.33 23.90
C ARG A 98 -42.45 -7.33 24.56
N PRO A 99 -42.46 -7.60 25.87
CA PRO A 99 -42.32 -6.50 26.82
C PRO A 99 -41.02 -6.60 27.61
N ILE A 100 -40.30 -5.48 27.76
CA ILE A 100 -39.32 -5.38 28.85
C ILE A 100 -40.10 -5.08 30.11
N TYR A 101 -40.22 -6.07 30.98
CA TYR A 101 -40.50 -5.83 32.39
C TYR A 101 -39.20 -5.36 33.03
N HIS A 102 -39.15 -4.09 33.41
CA HIS A 102 -38.17 -3.62 34.38
C HIS A 102 -38.47 -4.40 35.66
N ILE A 103 -37.53 -5.23 36.09
CA ILE A 103 -37.60 -5.83 37.42
C ILE A 103 -37.56 -4.64 38.38
N ASN A 104 -38.70 -4.35 39.00
CA ASN A 104 -38.73 -3.45 40.14
C ASN A 104 -37.87 -4.12 41.21
N LEU A 105 -36.68 -3.58 41.46
CA LEU A 105 -35.90 -3.94 42.64
C LEU A 105 -36.78 -3.62 43.85
N ILE A 106 -37.24 -4.66 44.53
CA ILE A 106 -37.93 -4.53 45.80
C ILE A 106 -36.85 -4.31 46.87
N THR A 107 -37.03 -3.19 47.59
CA THR A 107 -36.41 -2.68 48.82
C THR A 107 -34.95 -2.23 48.81
#